data_AF-A0A2V8W7J2-F1
#
_entry.id   AF-A0A2V8W7J2-F1
#
_cell.length_a   1.000
_cell.length_b   1.000
_cell.length_c   1.000
_cell.angle_alpha   90.00
_cell.angle_beta   90.00
_cell.angle_gamma   90.00
#
_symmetry.space_group_name_H-M   'P 1'
#
loop_
_entity.id
_entity.type
_entity.pdbx_description
1 polymer ?
#
loop_
_entity_poly.entity_id
_entity_poly.type
_entity_poly.pdbx_seq_one_letter_code
_entity_poly.pdbx_strand_id
1 'polypeptide(L)'
;MSSRARRKKAEMNGNSLGVALSSGGLAGAERSEGERSEPQRSAAPAKAGADSGMVSRPDPEVVAKAKRRTYTAEYKQRILLEAESAAATRGGLGALLRREGLYSSLLTYWRRERAQGVLEALTPQKRGPKSKHHPLEEENQKLRRQNARLTEDLRKAQIIIDVQKKVAALLGNPIPEPDPEDKS
;
A
#
# COMPACT_ATOMS: atom_id res chain seq x y z
N MET A 1 -37.53 37.90 -7.98
CA MET A 1 -38.42 36.83 -7.46
C MET A 1 -38.04 35.52 -8.14
N SER A 2 -37.80 34.47 -7.34
CA SER A 2 -37.68 33.02 -7.64
C SER A 2 -36.74 32.57 -8.77
N SER A 3 -35.57 31.96 -8.54
CA SER A 3 -35.22 30.76 -7.75
C SER A 3 -35.94 29.46 -8.18
N ARG A 4 -35.18 28.55 -8.82
CA ARG A 4 -35.30 27.08 -8.98
C ARG A 4 -34.00 26.63 -9.67
N ALA A 5 -32.99 26.00 -9.06
CA ALA A 5 -32.84 24.84 -8.19
C ALA A 5 -33.01 23.46 -8.88
N ARG A 6 -31.92 22.66 -8.79
CA ARG A 6 -31.78 21.18 -8.93
C ARG A 6 -31.58 20.67 -10.36
N ARG A 7 -30.70 19.70 -10.69
CA ARG A 7 -29.82 18.78 -9.93
C ARG A 7 -28.82 18.25 -10.98
N LYS A 8 -27.49 18.32 -10.76
CA LYS A 8 -26.53 17.50 -11.52
C LYS A 8 -25.96 16.45 -10.56
N LYS A 9 -26.11 15.20 -10.98
CA LYS A 9 -25.82 13.95 -10.29
C LYS A 9 -24.31 13.89 -9.98
N ALA A 10 -23.96 13.78 -8.70
CA ALA A 10 -22.59 13.52 -8.27
C ALA A 10 -22.31 12.02 -8.46
N GLU A 11 -21.35 11.69 -9.31
CA GLU A 11 -20.73 10.37 -9.38
C GLU A 11 -19.71 10.25 -8.23
N MET A 12 -19.89 9.24 -7.38
CA MET A 12 -18.91 8.86 -6.36
C MET A 12 -17.73 8.16 -7.05
N ASN A 13 -16.57 8.82 -7.11
CA ASN A 13 -15.30 8.17 -7.40
C ASN A 13 -14.57 7.85 -6.08
N GLY A 14 -14.69 6.60 -5.63
CA GLY A 14 -13.99 6.10 -4.46
C GLY A 14 -12.57 5.67 -4.84
N ASN A 15 -11.58 6.50 -4.51
CA ASN A 15 -10.18 6.21 -4.78
C ASN A 15 -9.65 5.17 -3.76
N SER A 16 -9.75 3.90 -4.12
CA SER A 16 -9.15 2.77 -3.41
C SER A 16 -7.65 2.73 -3.67
N LEU A 17 -6.85 3.31 -2.76
CA LEU A 17 -5.40 3.10 -2.76
C LEU A 17 -5.10 1.70 -2.21
N GLY A 18 -4.96 0.75 -3.12
CA GLY A 18 -4.37 -0.55 -2.85
C GLY A 18 -2.86 -0.39 -2.62
N VAL A 19 -2.40 -0.66 -1.40
CA VAL A 19 -0.98 -0.88 -1.14
C VAL A 19 -0.66 -2.29 -1.61
N ALA A 20 0.03 -2.37 -2.74
CA ALA A 20 0.65 -3.58 -3.24
C ALA A 20 1.81 -3.98 -2.31
N LEU A 21 1.70 -5.16 -1.70
CA LEU A 21 2.84 -5.81 -1.05
C LEU A 21 3.54 -6.67 -2.11
N SER A 22 4.70 -6.20 -2.54
CA SER A 22 5.64 -6.93 -3.38
C SER A 22 6.23 -8.10 -2.57
N SER A 23 6.09 -9.32 -3.06
CA SER A 23 6.70 -10.53 -2.48
C SER A 23 8.15 -10.64 -2.96
N GLY A 24 9.07 -10.05 -2.20
CA GLY A 24 10.52 -10.30 -2.32
C GLY A 24 10.92 -11.51 -1.49
N GLY A 25 11.53 -12.50 -2.15
CA GLY A 25 11.83 -13.82 -1.58
C GLY A 25 12.92 -13.83 -0.50
N LEU A 26 12.82 -14.82 0.38
CA LEU A 26 13.92 -15.33 1.18
C LEU A 26 13.90 -16.85 1.11
N ALA A 27 15.02 -17.37 0.63
CA ALA A 27 15.34 -18.78 0.47
C ALA A 27 15.66 -19.45 1.81
N GLY A 28 15.53 -20.78 1.82
CA GLY A 28 16.36 -21.68 2.62
C GLY A 28 15.88 -21.99 4.04
N ALA A 29 15.06 -23.04 4.17
CA ALA A 29 15.02 -23.86 5.38
C ALA A 29 14.47 -25.24 5.03
N GLU A 30 15.39 -26.16 4.75
CA GLU A 30 15.15 -27.60 4.59
C GLU A 30 14.50 -28.14 5.87
N ARG A 31 13.32 -28.77 5.73
CA ARG A 31 12.63 -29.44 6.84
C ARG A 31 12.52 -30.92 6.53
N SER A 32 13.39 -31.66 7.23
CA SER A 32 13.37 -33.07 7.56
C SER A 32 12.05 -33.79 7.31
N GLU A 33 12.14 -34.85 6.51
CA GLU A 33 11.11 -35.86 6.29
C GLU A 33 10.75 -36.52 7.63
N GLY A 34 9.48 -36.41 7.99
CA GLY A 34 8.87 -37.16 9.07
C GLY A 34 7.85 -38.10 8.46
N GLU A 35 8.27 -39.34 8.23
CA GLU A 35 7.44 -40.44 7.76
C GLU A 35 6.21 -40.58 8.67
N ARG A 36 5.03 -40.23 8.15
CA ARG A 36 3.76 -40.51 8.81
C ARG A 36 3.12 -41.69 8.10
N SER A 37 3.33 -42.88 8.64
CA SER A 37 2.71 -44.13 8.19
C SER A 37 1.18 -44.00 8.20
N GLU A 38 0.55 -44.14 7.03
CA GLU A 38 -0.88 -44.38 6.91
C GLU A 38 -1.17 -45.87 7.18
N PRO A 39 -2.04 -46.23 8.13
CA PRO A 39 -2.58 -47.58 8.17
C PRO A 39 -3.65 -47.73 7.09
N GLN A 40 -3.37 -48.59 6.11
CA GLN A 40 -4.30 -49.05 5.09
C GLN A 40 -5.61 -49.56 5.74
N ARG A 41 -6.70 -48.80 5.62
CA ARG A 41 -8.05 -49.34 5.85
C ARG A 41 -8.50 -50.07 4.60
N SER A 42 -8.68 -51.38 4.77
CA SER A 42 -9.18 -52.34 3.80
C SER A 42 -10.51 -51.87 3.19
N ALA A 43 -10.54 -51.73 1.86
CA ALA A 43 -11.75 -51.51 1.10
C ALA A 43 -12.54 -52.83 0.99
N ALA A 44 -13.78 -52.83 1.48
CA ALA A 44 -14.78 -53.84 1.16
C ALA A 44 -15.77 -53.23 0.16
N PRO A 45 -16.12 -53.91 -0.96
CA PRO A 45 -17.02 -53.35 -1.95
C PRO A 45 -18.47 -53.49 -1.48
N ALA A 46 -19.08 -52.39 -1.07
CA ALA A 46 -20.52 -52.33 -0.86
C ALA A 46 -21.23 -52.03 -2.18
N LYS A 47 -22.10 -52.98 -2.53
CA LYS A 47 -22.95 -53.13 -3.70
C LYS A 47 -23.77 -51.88 -4.04
N ALA A 48 -23.90 -51.64 -5.35
CA ALA A 48 -24.74 -50.61 -5.95
C ALA A 48 -26.22 -50.70 -5.52
N GLY A 49 -26.78 -49.56 -5.18
CA GLY A 49 -28.22 -49.30 -5.07
C GLY A 49 -28.48 -47.88 -5.54
N ALA A 50 -29.03 -47.75 -6.74
CA ALA A 50 -29.50 -46.50 -7.29
C ALA A 50 -30.84 -46.10 -6.64
N ASP A 51 -31.10 -44.79 -6.71
CA ASP A 51 -32.39 -44.11 -6.60
C ASP A 51 -32.91 -43.74 -5.20
N SER A 52 -32.76 -42.46 -4.84
CA SER A 52 -33.91 -41.57 -4.60
C SER A 52 -33.46 -40.26 -3.95
N GLY A 53 -33.90 -39.16 -4.56
CA GLY A 53 -33.93 -37.85 -3.92
C GLY A 53 -32.78 -36.94 -4.34
N MET A 54 -33.06 -36.10 -5.34
CA MET A 54 -32.43 -34.78 -5.42
C MET A 54 -32.77 -34.02 -4.12
N VAL A 55 -32.03 -34.28 -3.04
CA VAL A 55 -32.02 -33.39 -1.89
C VAL A 55 -31.31 -32.16 -2.41
N SER A 56 -32.09 -31.15 -2.79
CA SER A 56 -31.57 -29.83 -3.11
C SER A 56 -30.66 -29.44 -1.96
N ARG A 57 -29.35 -29.43 -2.22
CA ARG A 57 -28.35 -29.00 -1.24
C ARG A 57 -28.83 -27.64 -0.75
N PRO A 58 -29.15 -27.48 0.55
CA PRO A 58 -29.66 -26.21 1.04
C PRO A 58 -28.69 -25.12 0.61
N ASP A 59 -29.23 -24.06 0.02
CA ASP A 59 -28.47 -22.94 -0.52
C ASP A 59 -27.48 -22.50 0.57
N PRO A 60 -26.17 -22.40 0.29
CA PRO A 60 -25.22 -22.02 1.31
C PRO A 60 -25.62 -20.64 1.84
N GLU A 61 -26.04 -20.56 3.11
CA GLU A 61 -26.41 -19.33 3.84
C GLU A 61 -25.23 -18.33 4.00
N VAL A 62 -24.18 -18.48 3.17
CA VAL A 62 -23.08 -17.56 3.07
C VAL A 62 -23.57 -16.33 2.32
N VAL A 63 -23.85 -15.28 3.09
CA VAL A 63 -24.12 -13.94 2.54
C VAL A 63 -23.05 -13.61 1.50
N ALA A 64 -23.45 -13.36 0.25
CA ALA A 64 -22.56 -13.13 -0.90
C ALA A 64 -21.54 -11.98 -0.69
N LYS A 65 -21.75 -11.14 0.33
CA LYS A 65 -20.83 -10.09 0.75
C LYS A 65 -20.44 -10.26 2.21
N ALA A 66 -19.15 -10.48 2.45
CA ALA A 66 -18.58 -10.49 3.79
C ALA A 66 -18.68 -9.11 4.45
N LYS A 67 -19.39 -9.02 5.57
CA LYS A 67 -19.45 -7.80 6.39
C LYS A 67 -18.22 -7.74 7.30
N ARG A 68 -17.29 -6.82 7.02
CA ARG A 68 -16.11 -6.60 7.85
C ARG A 68 -16.47 -5.73 9.06
N ARG A 69 -15.86 -6.03 10.22
CA ARG A 69 -16.00 -5.22 11.44
C ARG A 69 -15.38 -3.83 11.22
N THR A 70 -16.11 -2.78 11.58
CA THR A 70 -15.64 -1.39 11.58
C THR A 70 -15.60 -0.85 13.00
N TYR A 71 -14.53 -0.15 13.36
CA TYR A 71 -14.36 0.43 14.69
C TYR A 71 -14.63 1.93 14.64
N THR A 72 -15.65 2.39 15.37
CA THR A 72 -15.92 3.83 15.50
C THR A 72 -14.83 4.50 16.35
N ALA A 73 -14.61 5.80 16.14
CA ALA A 73 -13.60 6.55 16.91
C ALA A 73 -13.89 6.50 18.42
N GLU A 74 -15.16 6.64 18.81
CA GLU A 74 -15.61 6.50 20.21
C GLU A 74 -15.29 5.13 20.80
N TYR A 75 -15.49 4.05 20.02
CA TYR A 75 -15.14 2.70 20.44
C TYR A 75 -13.64 2.58 20.68
N LYS A 76 -12.82 3.03 19.72
CA LYS A 76 -11.35 3.03 19.87
C LYS A 76 -10.91 3.79 21.13
N GLN A 77 -11.45 4.99 21.35
CA GLN A 77 -11.10 5.81 22.51
C GLN A 77 -11.48 5.15 23.83
N ARG A 78 -12.69 4.57 23.94
CA ARG A 78 -13.13 3.83 25.13
C ARG A 78 -12.19 2.68 25.45
N ILE A 79 -11.83 1.89 24.43
CA ILE A 79 -10.93 0.76 24.59
C ILE A 79 -9.52 1.21 25.00
N LEU A 80 -9.02 2.33 24.48
CA LEU A 80 -7.72 2.86 24.89
C LEU A 80 -7.72 3.27 26.36
N LEU A 81 -8.78 3.93 26.84
CA LEU A 81 -8.93 4.30 28.25
C LEU A 81 -9.03 3.05 29.15
N GLU A 82 -9.83 2.07 28.75
CA GLU A 82 -9.95 0.82 29.50
C GLU A 82 -8.64 0.02 29.50
N ALA A 83 -7.90 0.05 28.40
CA ALA A 83 -6.58 -0.58 28.31
C ALA A 83 -5.55 0.11 29.21
N GLU A 84 -5.64 1.44 29.38
CA GLU A 84 -4.83 2.20 30.33
C GLU A 84 -5.18 1.80 31.78
N SER A 85 -6.47 1.73 32.14
CA SER A 85 -6.87 1.28 33.49
C SER A 85 -6.53 -0.19 33.76
N ALA A 86 -6.73 -1.05 32.77
CA ALA A 86 -6.50 -2.49 32.89
C ALA A 86 -5.01 -2.85 32.91
N ALA A 87 -4.12 -1.93 32.53
CA ALA A 87 -2.68 -2.10 32.65
C ALA A 87 -2.21 -2.10 34.12
N ALA A 88 -2.98 -1.53 35.04
CA ALA A 88 -2.66 -1.52 36.47
C ALA A 88 -2.80 -2.91 37.12
N THR A 89 -3.65 -3.77 36.57
CA THR A 89 -3.88 -5.13 37.08
C THR A 89 -3.12 -6.15 36.23
N ARG A 90 -2.40 -7.08 36.89
CA ARG A 90 -1.70 -8.17 36.19
C ARG A 90 -2.70 -8.97 35.34
N GLY A 91 -2.46 -9.00 34.03
CA GLY A 91 -3.31 -9.72 33.08
C GLY A 91 -4.62 -9.02 32.70
N GLY A 92 -4.93 -7.85 33.25
CA GLY A 92 -6.14 -7.09 32.96
C GLY A 92 -6.25 -6.72 31.48
N LEU A 93 -5.15 -6.26 30.88
CA LEU A 93 -5.10 -5.95 29.45
C LEU A 93 -5.39 -7.19 28.58
N GLY A 94 -4.92 -8.37 28.98
CA GLY A 94 -5.22 -9.62 28.28
C GLY A 94 -6.69 -10.04 28.41
N ALA A 95 -7.30 -9.82 29.57
CA ALA A 95 -8.73 -10.08 29.78
C ALA A 95 -9.61 -9.17 28.92
N LEU A 96 -9.27 -7.88 28.85
CA LEU A 96 -9.92 -6.89 27.98
C LEU A 96 -9.87 -7.31 26.51
N LEU A 97 -8.67 -7.65 26.01
CA LEU A 97 -8.48 -8.04 24.61
C LEU A 97 -9.32 -9.27 24.22
N ARG A 98 -9.42 -10.28 25.09
CA ARG A 98 -10.24 -11.47 24.83
C ARG A 98 -11.74 -11.14 24.84
N ARG A 99 -12.20 -10.32 25.78
CA ARG A 99 -13.62 -9.90 25.87
C ARG A 99 -14.07 -9.14 24.61
N GLU A 100 -13.19 -8.30 24.08
CA GLU A 100 -13.50 -7.42 22.95
C GLU A 100 -13.14 -8.04 21.58
N GLY A 101 -12.52 -9.22 21.58
CA GLY A 101 -12.02 -9.90 20.38
C GLY A 101 -10.97 -9.05 19.64
N LEU A 102 -10.08 -8.40 20.39
CA LEU A 102 -9.06 -7.50 19.89
C LEU A 102 -7.68 -8.12 19.99
N TYR A 103 -6.80 -7.73 19.07
CA TYR A 103 -5.39 -8.11 19.10
C TYR A 103 -4.53 -6.94 19.60
N SER A 104 -3.37 -7.25 20.20
CA SER A 104 -2.46 -6.25 20.76
C SER A 104 -1.96 -5.25 19.72
N SER A 105 -1.76 -5.67 18.46
CA SER A 105 -1.34 -4.75 17.38
C SER A 105 -2.34 -3.64 17.12
N LEU A 106 -3.64 -3.91 17.34
CA LEU A 106 -4.70 -2.93 17.14
C LEU A 106 -4.63 -1.81 18.18
N LEU A 107 -4.29 -2.14 19.44
CA LEU A 107 -4.04 -1.14 20.46
C LEU A 107 -2.83 -0.27 20.12
N THR A 108 -1.74 -0.87 19.64
CA THR A 108 -0.54 -0.14 19.21
C THR A 108 -0.87 0.82 18.07
N TYR A 109 -1.66 0.37 17.09
CA TYR A 109 -2.12 1.21 15.99
C TYR A 109 -3.00 2.36 16.47
N TRP A 110 -3.99 2.10 17.32
CA TRP A 110 -4.89 3.15 17.83
C TRP A 110 -4.18 4.15 18.75
N ARG A 111 -3.15 3.72 19.50
CA ARG A 111 -2.29 4.64 20.27
C ARG A 111 -1.54 5.60 19.37
N ARG A 112 -1.00 5.11 18.24
CA ARG A 112 -0.35 5.95 17.22
C ARG A 112 -1.34 6.90 16.56
N GLU A 113 -2.51 6.40 16.19
CA GLU A 113 -3.60 7.19 15.60
C GLU A 113 -4.03 8.32 16.55
N ARG A 114 -4.19 8.04 17.86
CA ARG A 114 -4.46 9.06 18.88
C ARG A 114 -3.33 10.09 18.97
N ALA A 115 -2.07 9.64 19.02
CA ALA A 115 -0.93 10.54 19.10
C ALA A 115 -0.84 11.47 17.88
N GLN A 116 -1.04 10.93 16.68
CA GLN A 116 -1.10 11.71 15.44
C GLN A 116 -2.27 12.69 15.45
N GLY A 117 -3.47 12.27 15.84
CA GLY A 117 -4.63 13.15 15.95
C GLY A 117 -4.43 14.29 16.94
N VAL A 118 -3.76 14.04 18.07
CA VAL A 118 -3.39 15.09 19.04
C VAL A 118 -2.36 16.05 18.43
N LEU A 119 -1.33 15.53 17.77
CA LEU A 119 -0.34 16.36 17.09
C LEU A 119 -1.01 17.24 16.03
N GLU A 120 -1.83 16.66 15.15
CA GLU A 120 -2.58 17.39 14.12
C GLU A 120 -3.49 18.47 14.72
N ALA A 121 -4.19 18.17 15.81
CA ALA A 121 -5.04 19.15 16.50
C ALA A 121 -4.25 20.29 17.15
N LEU A 122 -3.03 20.01 17.64
CA LEU A 122 -2.14 21.00 18.22
C LEU A 122 -1.32 21.77 17.19
N THR A 123 -1.09 21.20 15.99
CA THR A 123 -0.40 21.92 14.92
C THR A 123 -1.21 23.15 14.51
N PRO A 124 -0.62 24.36 14.49
CA PRO A 124 -1.30 25.55 14.03
C PRO A 124 -1.75 25.39 12.57
N GLN A 125 -3.03 25.10 12.37
CA GLN A 125 -3.62 25.04 11.04
C GLN A 125 -3.89 26.47 10.55
N LYS A 126 -3.37 26.81 9.37
CA LYS A 126 -3.65 28.10 8.73
C LYS A 126 -5.16 28.22 8.50
N ARG A 127 -5.78 29.26 9.06
CA ARG A 127 -7.20 29.56 8.86
C ARG A 127 -7.44 29.98 7.40
N GLY A 128 -8.49 29.47 6.79
CA GLY A 128 -8.89 29.80 5.42
C GLY A 128 -8.84 28.60 4.46
N PRO A 129 -9.14 28.82 3.16
CA PRO A 129 -9.08 27.78 2.15
C PRO A 129 -7.70 27.14 2.10
N LYS A 130 -7.64 25.80 2.08
CA LYS A 130 -6.38 25.06 1.96
C LYS A 130 -5.63 25.56 0.72
N SER A 131 -4.36 25.97 0.89
CA SER A 131 -3.53 26.36 -0.24
C SER A 131 -3.39 25.19 -1.20
N LYS A 132 -3.72 25.40 -2.48
CA LYS A 132 -3.50 24.39 -3.54
C LYS A 132 -2.02 24.17 -3.86
N HIS A 133 -1.15 25.03 -3.34
CA HIS A 133 0.28 25.03 -3.61
C HIS A 133 0.97 23.93 -2.80
N HIS A 134 1.55 22.95 -3.49
CA HIS A 134 2.32 21.89 -2.85
C HIS A 134 3.77 22.34 -2.67
N PRO A 135 4.41 22.20 -1.51
CA PRO A 135 5.80 22.67 -1.30
C PRO A 135 6.79 22.09 -2.32
N LEU A 136 6.55 20.85 -2.77
CA LEU A 136 7.37 20.21 -3.81
C LEU A 136 7.18 20.80 -5.23
N GLU A 137 6.14 21.60 -5.50
CA GLU A 137 5.93 22.18 -6.83
C GLU A 137 7.02 23.19 -7.20
N GLU A 138 7.46 24.00 -6.24
CA GLU A 138 8.56 24.95 -6.45
C GLU A 138 9.88 24.23 -6.74
N GLU A 139 10.19 23.19 -5.97
CA GLU A 139 11.40 22.38 -6.16
C GLU A 139 11.38 21.67 -7.51
N ASN A 140 10.24 21.07 -7.88
CA ASN A 140 10.07 20.47 -9.20
C ASN A 140 10.26 21.47 -10.34
N GLN A 141 9.73 22.69 -10.19
CA GLN A 141 9.94 23.73 -11.20
C GLN A 141 11.40 24.15 -11.31
N LYS A 142 12.11 24.31 -10.18
CA LYS A 142 13.55 24.62 -10.15
C LYS A 142 14.35 23.52 -10.84
N LEU A 143 14.10 22.26 -10.49
CA LEU A 143 14.76 21.10 -11.08
C LEU A 143 14.50 20.99 -12.58
N ARG A 144 13.26 21.25 -13.04
CA ARG A 144 12.93 21.27 -14.47
C ARG A 144 13.71 22.34 -15.23
N ARG A 145 13.85 23.54 -14.67
CA ARG A 145 14.65 24.62 -15.28
C ARG A 145 16.13 24.26 -15.35
N GLN A 146 16.67 23.65 -14.30
CA GLN A 146 18.06 23.20 -14.28
C GLN A 146 18.31 22.09 -15.30
N ASN A 147 17.43 21.09 -15.37
CA ASN A 147 17.50 20.04 -16.38
C ASN A 147 17.46 20.62 -17.79
N ALA A 148 16.51 21.53 -18.07
CA ALA A 148 16.42 22.18 -19.39
C ALA A 148 17.70 22.94 -19.75
N ARG A 149 18.31 23.65 -18.79
CA ARG A 149 19.58 24.35 -19.02
C ARG A 149 20.72 23.37 -19.30
N LEU A 150 20.86 22.34 -18.46
CA LEU A 150 21.92 21.34 -18.61
C LEU A 150 21.79 20.58 -19.93
N THR A 151 20.57 20.27 -20.38
CA THR A 151 20.35 19.63 -21.68
C THR A 151 20.76 20.51 -22.85
N GLU A 152 20.51 21.82 -22.77
CA GLU A 152 20.96 22.76 -23.80
C GLU A 152 22.48 22.92 -23.81
N ASP A 153 23.11 22.96 -22.64
CA ASP A 153 24.57 23.05 -22.54
C ASP A 153 25.24 21.77 -23.05
N LEU A 154 24.68 20.59 -22.77
CA LEU A 154 25.11 19.32 -23.36
C LEU A 154 24.94 19.31 -24.88
N ARG A 155 23.82 19.81 -25.39
CA ARG A 155 23.58 19.92 -26.85
C ARG A 155 24.65 20.78 -27.52
N LYS A 156 24.98 21.94 -26.94
CA LYS A 156 26.04 22.83 -27.46
C LYS A 156 27.40 22.13 -27.42
N ALA A 157 27.72 21.46 -26.31
CA ALA A 157 28.97 20.71 -26.18
C ALA A 157 29.08 19.62 -27.24
N GLN A 158 28.00 18.87 -27.51
CA GLN A 158 27.98 17.87 -28.57
C GLN A 158 28.25 18.47 -29.95
N ILE A 159 27.63 19.61 -30.27
CA ILE A 159 27.88 20.31 -31.54
C ILE A 159 29.35 20.72 -31.67
N ILE A 160 29.95 21.24 -30.60
CA ILE A 160 31.37 21.62 -30.60
C ILE A 160 32.25 20.39 -30.85
N ILE A 161 31.99 19.28 -30.17
CA ILE A 161 32.70 18.01 -30.35
C ILE A 161 32.57 17.52 -31.80
N ASP A 162 31.37 17.58 -32.38
CA ASP A 162 31.13 17.14 -33.76
C ASP A 162 31.90 17.98 -34.77
N VAL A 163 31.96 19.31 -34.57
CA VAL A 163 32.75 20.21 -35.42
C VAL A 163 34.24 19.88 -35.29
N GLN A 164 34.75 19.68 -34.07
CA GLN A 164 36.14 19.30 -33.84
C GLN A 164 36.50 17.99 -34.53
N LYS A 165 35.66 16.94 -34.38
CA LYS A 165 35.84 15.65 -35.07
C LYS A 165 35.89 15.81 -36.59
N LYS A 166 34.97 16.59 -37.18
CA LYS A 166 34.92 16.83 -38.62
C LYS A 166 36.17 17.56 -39.14
N VAL A 167 36.62 18.61 -38.44
CA VAL A 167 37.83 19.35 -38.82
C VAL A 167 39.07 18.46 -38.72
N ALA A 168 39.19 17.67 -37.66
CA ALA A 168 40.33 16.77 -37.45
C ALA A 168 40.39 15.68 -38.54
N ALA A 169 39.24 15.14 -38.96
CA ALA A 169 39.14 14.21 -40.08
C ALA A 169 39.59 14.82 -41.41
N LEU A 170 39.21 16.08 -41.69
CA LEU A 170 39.65 16.80 -42.90
C LEU A 170 41.16 17.07 -42.92
N LEU A 171 41.78 17.24 -41.74
CA LEU A 171 43.22 17.46 -41.59
C LEU A 171 44.04 16.16 -41.48
N GLY A 172 43.41 14.99 -41.68
CA GLY A 172 44.08 13.69 -41.67
C GLY A 172 44.40 13.10 -40.29
N ASN A 173 43.89 13.72 -39.22
CA ASN A 173 44.11 13.28 -37.83
C ASN A 173 42.76 12.98 -37.15
N PRO A 174 42.06 11.88 -37.49
CA PRO A 174 40.74 11.60 -36.93
C PRO A 174 40.78 11.35 -35.42
N ILE A 175 39.88 12.00 -34.67
CA ILE A 175 39.71 11.78 -33.23
C ILE A 175 38.79 10.57 -33.03
N PRO A 176 39.22 9.49 -32.35
CA PRO A 176 38.42 8.29 -32.14
C PRO A 176 37.18 8.55 -31.28
N GLU A 177 36.10 7.81 -31.54
CA GLU A 177 34.90 7.78 -30.69
C GLU A 177 35.25 7.17 -29.32
N PRO A 178 34.80 7.76 -28.20
CA PRO A 178 34.92 7.11 -26.89
C PRO A 178 34.00 5.90 -26.81
N ASP A 179 34.53 4.75 -26.39
CA ASP A 179 33.80 3.50 -26.19
C ASP A 179 32.72 3.69 -25.10
N PRO A 180 31.49 3.16 -25.26
CA PRO A 180 30.40 3.43 -24.33
C PRO A 180 30.57 2.76 -22.96
N GLU A 181 31.60 1.94 -22.74
CA GLU A 181 31.81 1.20 -21.49
C GLU A 181 32.49 2.01 -20.36
N ASP A 182 33.09 3.17 -20.66
CA ASP A 182 33.83 4.00 -19.67
C ASP A 182 32.93 4.93 -18.81
N LYS A 183 31.61 4.77 -18.88
CA LYS A 183 30.65 5.52 -18.05
C LYS A 183 29.94 4.57 -17.07
N SER A 184 30.69 4.08 -16.07
CA SER A 184 30.14 3.46 -14.86
C SER A 184 30.24 4.40 -13.66
#